data_AF-A0A2E7JT45-F1
#
_entry.id   AF-A0A2E7JT45-F1
#
_cell.length_a   1.000
_cell.length_b   1.000
_cell.length_c   1.000
_cell.angle_alpha   90.00
_cell.angle_beta   90.00
_cell.angle_gamma   90.00
#
_symmetry.space_group_name_H-M   'P 1'
#
loop_
_entity.id
_entity.type
_entity.pdbx_description
1 polymer ?
#
loop_
_entity_poly.entity_id
_entity_poly.type
_entity_poly.pdbx_seq_one_letter_code
_entity_poly.pdbx_strand_id
1 'polypeptide(L)'
;MRYLTSLFTLILMSTAALAANAKMPAKALCSVCALKGGETELEKVRAHSQHQGKAYYFCSEECKVEFDADPVAYLPPVFPRPAPAFFIEMLEGGDRSLADFRGKIVLVDFWATWCKPCRETMPRLQKLHSAYAARGFEVLGVSIDEDDNRIKKIGPMAEKLAISYPIFVDAKQTPAWHQFKVKAIPAMFLLDREGQIVAQWTGKIDYEQVEQAVLRRLEPRAEAEGP
;
A
#
# COMPACT_ATOMS: atom_id res chain seq x y z
N MET A 1 57.14 34.52 -32.61
CA MET A 1 56.55 35.79 -32.14
C MET A 1 55.09 35.84 -32.57
N ARG A 2 54.19 36.14 -31.62
CA ARG A 2 52.71 36.30 -31.72
C ARG A 2 51.84 35.17 -31.11
N TYR A 3 51.56 35.38 -29.81
CA TYR A 3 50.26 35.30 -29.11
C TYR A 3 49.08 34.64 -29.83
N LEU A 4 48.35 33.75 -29.15
CA LEU A 4 47.05 34.09 -28.53
C LEU A 4 46.52 32.92 -27.68
N THR A 5 46.47 33.15 -26.38
CA THR A 5 45.58 32.52 -25.41
C THR A 5 44.12 32.73 -25.81
N SER A 6 43.28 31.69 -25.80
CA SER A 6 41.85 31.89 -25.66
C SER A 6 41.19 30.73 -24.90
N LEU A 7 40.65 31.11 -23.75
CA LEU A 7 39.80 30.34 -22.86
C LEU A 7 38.60 29.78 -23.64
N PHE A 8 38.40 28.46 -23.61
CA PHE A 8 37.06 27.92 -23.83
C PHE A 8 36.41 27.68 -22.48
N THR A 9 35.66 28.69 -22.07
CA THR A 9 34.86 28.76 -20.86
C THR A 9 33.83 27.63 -20.86
N LEU A 10 33.79 26.92 -19.74
CA LEU A 10 32.78 25.99 -19.28
C LEU A 10 31.36 26.52 -19.58
N ILE A 11 30.62 25.87 -20.48
CA ILE A 11 29.16 26.03 -20.54
C ILE A 11 28.56 24.81 -19.83
N LEU A 12 28.50 24.89 -18.50
CA LEU A 12 27.50 24.14 -17.74
C LEU A 12 26.15 24.78 -18.05
N MET A 13 25.47 24.30 -19.11
CA MET A 13 24.04 24.57 -19.24
C MET A 13 23.32 23.79 -18.15
N SER A 14 22.98 24.51 -17.09
CA SER A 14 22.11 24.08 -16.01
C SER A 14 20.83 23.46 -16.57
N THR A 15 20.61 22.17 -16.30
CA THR A 15 19.40 21.43 -16.65
C THR A 15 18.16 21.85 -15.83
N ALA A 16 18.28 22.85 -14.96
CA ALA A 16 17.22 23.26 -14.03
C ALA A 16 16.09 24.11 -14.67
N ALA A 17 16.20 24.53 -15.92
CA ALA A 17 15.29 25.52 -16.51
C ALA A 17 14.07 24.95 -17.27
N LEU A 18 13.86 23.64 -17.36
CA LEU A 18 12.77 23.06 -18.18
C LEU A 18 11.40 22.89 -17.49
N ALA A 19 11.27 23.14 -16.18
CA ALA A 19 10.01 22.83 -15.46
C ALA A 19 9.00 24.00 -15.33
N ALA A 20 9.37 25.24 -15.69
CA ALA A 20 8.61 26.43 -15.28
C ALA A 20 7.44 26.83 -16.18
N ASN A 21 7.16 26.13 -17.29
CA ASN A 21 6.21 26.59 -18.33
C ASN A 21 5.06 25.64 -18.68
N ALA A 22 4.77 24.64 -17.84
CA ALA A 22 3.57 23.81 -18.05
C ALA A 22 2.30 24.59 -17.70
N LYS A 23 1.48 24.91 -18.72
CA LYS A 23 0.19 25.60 -18.54
C LYS A 23 -0.74 24.76 -17.64
N MET A 24 -1.29 25.39 -16.60
CA MET A 24 -2.20 24.75 -15.65
C MET A 24 -3.45 24.19 -16.37
N PRO A 25 -3.84 22.93 -16.12
CA PRO A 25 -5.04 22.35 -16.72
C PRO A 25 -6.30 23.03 -16.18
N ALA A 26 -7.33 23.12 -17.02
CA ALA A 26 -8.62 23.71 -16.62
C ALA A 26 -9.38 22.83 -15.61
N LYS A 27 -9.22 21.51 -15.72
CA LYS A 27 -9.76 20.53 -14.78
C LYS A 27 -8.73 19.45 -14.43
N ALA A 28 -8.75 18.98 -13.20
CA ALA A 28 -7.90 17.89 -12.71
C ALA A 28 -8.54 17.23 -11.48
N LEU A 29 -8.07 16.03 -11.12
CA LEU A 29 -8.47 15.34 -9.89
C LEU A 29 -7.87 16.06 -8.68
N CYS A 30 -8.70 16.48 -7.72
CA CYS A 30 -8.23 17.00 -6.45
C CYS A 30 -7.74 15.86 -5.56
N SER A 31 -6.44 15.80 -5.26
CA SER A 31 -5.86 14.68 -4.48
C SER A 31 -6.42 14.60 -3.04
N VAL A 32 -6.78 15.73 -2.46
CA VAL A 32 -7.41 15.80 -1.13
C VAL A 32 -8.84 15.28 -1.15
N CYS A 33 -9.69 15.77 -2.06
CA CYS A 33 -11.07 15.31 -2.18
C CYS A 33 -11.16 13.83 -2.60
N ALA A 34 -10.25 13.39 -3.48
CA ALA A 34 -10.19 12.00 -3.92
C ALA A 34 -9.97 11.02 -2.77
N LEU A 35 -9.14 11.39 -1.78
CA LEU A 35 -8.87 10.53 -0.62
C LEU A 35 -9.82 10.74 0.55
N LYS A 36 -10.34 11.96 0.78
CA LYS A 36 -11.28 12.23 1.88
C LYS A 36 -12.73 11.90 1.54
N GLY A 37 -13.18 12.25 0.34
CA GLY A 37 -14.56 12.11 -0.11
C GLY A 37 -14.80 10.93 -1.05
N GLY A 38 -13.73 10.27 -1.53
CA GLY A 38 -13.84 9.25 -2.58
C GLY A 38 -14.25 9.84 -3.94
N GLU A 39 -14.05 11.14 -4.14
CA GLU A 39 -14.39 11.82 -5.39
C GLU A 39 -13.42 11.40 -6.49
N THR A 40 -13.94 10.85 -7.58
CA THR A 40 -13.14 10.38 -8.72
C THR A 40 -13.26 11.26 -9.96
N GLU A 41 -14.05 12.33 -9.87
CA GLU A 41 -14.32 13.23 -10.98
C GLU A 41 -13.29 14.35 -11.12
N LEU A 42 -13.11 14.84 -12.34
CA LEU A 42 -12.21 15.97 -12.62
C LEU A 42 -12.91 17.30 -12.30
N GLU A 43 -12.33 18.05 -11.37
CA GLU A 43 -12.86 19.33 -10.90
C GLU A 43 -12.12 20.52 -11.51
N LYS A 44 -12.73 21.71 -11.45
CA LYS A 44 -12.07 22.96 -11.90
C LYS A 44 -10.86 23.23 -11.01
N VAL A 45 -9.68 23.37 -11.62
CA VAL A 45 -8.45 23.70 -10.89
C VAL A 45 -8.52 25.14 -10.41
N ARG A 46 -8.33 25.34 -9.10
CA ARG A 46 -8.25 26.66 -8.45
C ARG A 46 -6.90 26.92 -7.82
N ALA A 47 -6.17 25.87 -7.46
CA ALA A 47 -4.84 25.95 -6.86
C ALA A 47 -3.95 24.77 -7.33
N HIS A 48 -2.64 24.90 -7.19
CA HIS A 48 -1.68 23.83 -7.51
C HIS A 48 -0.46 23.85 -6.59
N SER A 49 0.20 22.72 -6.44
CA SER A 49 1.46 22.56 -5.70
C SER A 49 2.39 21.58 -6.42
N GLN A 50 3.66 21.53 -6.02
CA GLN A 50 4.61 20.54 -6.51
C GLN A 50 5.15 19.71 -5.35
N HIS A 51 5.14 18.38 -5.52
CA HIS A 51 5.77 17.46 -4.57
C HIS A 51 6.55 16.40 -5.34
N GLN A 52 7.82 16.20 -4.98
CA GLN A 52 8.74 15.25 -5.65
C GLN A 52 8.80 15.43 -7.18
N GLY A 53 8.81 16.67 -7.66
CA GLY A 53 8.88 16.99 -9.09
C GLY A 53 7.59 16.73 -9.88
N LYS A 54 6.48 16.37 -9.22
CA LYS A 54 5.15 16.22 -9.83
C LYS A 54 4.22 17.35 -9.41
N ALA A 55 3.47 17.90 -10.37
CA ALA A 55 2.43 18.88 -10.11
C ALA A 55 1.13 18.21 -9.62
N TYR A 56 0.53 18.80 -8.59
CA TYR A 56 -0.76 18.41 -8.02
C TYR A 56 -1.72 19.59 -8.10
N TYR A 57 -2.99 19.31 -8.34
CA TYR A 57 -4.01 20.32 -8.61
C TYR A 57 -5.17 20.15 -7.63
N PHE A 58 -5.77 21.27 -7.24
CA PHE A 58 -6.77 21.30 -6.17
C PHE A 58 -7.97 22.13 -6.57
N CYS A 59 -9.14 21.74 -6.08
CA CYS A 59 -10.40 22.43 -6.31
C CYS A 59 -10.56 23.71 -5.48
N SER A 60 -9.69 23.92 -4.48
CA SER A 60 -9.68 25.10 -3.62
C SER A 60 -8.29 25.38 -3.04
N GLU A 61 -8.06 26.59 -2.52
CA GLU A 61 -6.79 26.93 -1.84
C GLU A 61 -6.67 26.19 -0.50
N GLU A 62 -7.79 25.93 0.17
CA GLU A 62 -7.83 25.15 1.42
C GLU A 62 -7.31 23.72 1.19
N CYS A 63 -7.73 23.07 0.09
CA CYS A 63 -7.21 21.75 -0.28
C CYS A 63 -5.71 21.79 -0.57
N LYS A 64 -5.20 22.87 -1.17
CA LYS A 64 -3.75 23.04 -1.39
C LYS A 64 -3.02 23.20 -0.06
N VAL A 65 -3.48 24.06 0.83
CA VAL A 65 -2.88 24.28 2.15
C VAL A 65 -2.84 22.98 2.96
N GLU A 66 -3.93 22.21 2.91
CA GLU A 66 -4.01 20.92 3.56
C GLU A 66 -3.03 19.89 2.97
N PHE A 67 -2.93 19.83 1.63
CA PHE A 67 -1.96 19.01 0.94
C PHE A 67 -0.52 19.41 1.31
N ASP A 68 -0.19 20.69 1.29
CA ASP A 68 1.17 21.17 1.58
C ASP A 68 1.61 20.90 3.03
N ALA A 69 0.66 20.77 3.96
CA ALA A 69 0.94 20.43 5.36
C ALA A 69 1.39 18.96 5.54
N ASP A 70 0.83 18.02 4.76
CA ASP A 70 1.24 16.61 4.74
C ASP A 70 0.94 15.99 3.37
N PRO A 71 1.80 16.21 2.35
CA PRO A 71 1.55 15.71 1.00
C PRO A 71 1.37 14.20 0.98
N VAL A 72 2.13 13.48 1.80
CA VAL A 72 2.13 12.00 1.82
C VAL A 72 0.79 11.44 2.28
N ALA A 73 0.04 12.15 3.12
CA ALA A 73 -1.32 11.74 3.51
C ALA A 73 -2.33 11.75 2.35
N TYR A 74 -2.05 12.51 1.29
CA TYR A 74 -2.96 12.73 0.17
C TYR A 74 -2.44 12.18 -1.16
N LEU A 75 -1.36 11.39 -1.13
CA LEU A 75 -0.81 10.75 -2.32
C LEU A 75 -1.11 9.26 -2.33
N PRO A 76 -1.39 8.66 -3.50
CA PRO A 76 -1.37 7.22 -3.60
C PRO A 76 0.01 6.70 -3.17
N PRO A 77 0.06 5.61 -2.40
CA PRO A 77 1.32 5.01 -1.97
C PRO A 77 2.18 4.64 -3.18
N VAL A 78 3.48 4.91 -3.08
CA VAL A 78 4.47 4.49 -4.08
C VAL A 78 4.90 3.05 -3.78
N PHE A 79 4.96 2.22 -4.83
CA PHE A 79 5.36 0.82 -4.77
C PHE A 79 6.47 0.52 -5.79
N PRO A 80 7.36 -0.46 -5.54
CA PRO A 80 7.47 -1.25 -4.31
C PRO A 80 8.00 -0.42 -3.14
N ARG A 81 7.64 -0.79 -1.90
CA ARG A 81 8.20 -0.20 -0.67
C ARG A 81 8.45 -1.28 0.38
N PRO A 82 9.45 -1.13 1.27
CA PRO A 82 9.71 -2.15 2.28
C PRO A 82 8.50 -2.30 3.21
N ALA A 83 8.16 -3.56 3.53
CA ALA A 83 7.27 -3.85 4.64
C ALA A 83 7.96 -3.49 5.97
N PRO A 84 7.25 -2.85 6.93
CA PRO A 84 7.76 -2.68 8.28
C PRO A 84 8.21 -4.02 8.88
N ALA A 85 9.27 -3.99 9.70
CA ALA A 85 9.69 -5.16 10.44
C ALA A 85 8.83 -5.32 11.69
N PHE A 86 8.08 -6.42 11.80
CA PHE A 86 7.28 -6.71 12.99
C PHE A 86 7.25 -8.20 13.29
N PHE A 87 6.97 -8.50 14.56
CA PHE A 87 6.71 -9.82 15.08
C PHE A 87 5.21 -9.98 15.27
N ILE A 88 4.71 -11.16 14.94
CA ILE A 88 3.30 -11.54 15.11
C ILE A 88 3.23 -12.83 15.89
N GLU A 89 2.40 -12.81 16.93
CA GLU A 89 2.06 -14.00 17.70
C GLU A 89 0.95 -14.75 16.96
N MET A 90 1.19 -16.03 16.63
CA MET A 90 0.14 -16.88 16.06
C MET A 90 -0.95 -17.12 17.10
N LEU A 91 -2.20 -17.23 16.64
CA LEU A 91 -3.31 -17.58 17.54
C LEU A 91 -3.09 -18.93 18.23
N GLU A 92 -2.45 -19.86 17.54
CA GLU A 92 -2.07 -21.19 18.03
C GLU A 92 -0.81 -21.16 18.91
N GLY A 93 -0.21 -19.98 19.11
CA GLY A 93 1.04 -19.76 19.83
C GLY A 93 2.29 -19.81 18.96
N GLY A 94 3.34 -19.12 19.41
CA GLY A 94 4.63 -19.03 18.72
C GLY A 94 4.79 -17.73 17.94
N ASP A 95 5.99 -17.16 18.04
CA ASP A 95 6.35 -15.93 17.36
C ASP A 95 6.74 -16.21 15.91
N ARG A 96 6.21 -15.41 15.00
CA ARG A 96 6.59 -15.40 13.58
C ARG A 96 6.99 -14.00 13.17
N SER A 97 7.85 -13.94 12.16
CA SER A 97 8.19 -12.69 11.49
C SER A 97 7.72 -12.75 10.04
N LEU A 98 7.44 -11.59 9.43
CA LEU A 98 7.28 -11.51 7.98
C LEU A 98 8.49 -12.08 7.22
N ALA A 99 9.68 -12.05 7.82
CA ALA A 99 10.88 -12.65 7.25
C ALA A 99 10.72 -14.16 6.98
N ASP A 100 9.90 -14.86 7.77
CA ASP A 100 9.63 -16.30 7.62
C ASP A 100 8.86 -16.63 6.34
N PHE A 101 8.27 -15.62 5.69
CA PHE A 101 7.48 -15.76 4.47
C PHE A 101 8.21 -15.25 3.22
N ARG A 102 9.51 -14.90 3.33
CA ARG A 102 10.35 -14.60 2.17
C ARG A 102 10.30 -15.76 1.16
N GLY A 103 10.33 -15.40 -0.12
CA GLY A 103 10.17 -16.36 -1.21
C GLY A 103 8.71 -16.64 -1.59
N LYS A 104 7.72 -16.23 -0.80
CA LYS A 104 6.28 -16.33 -1.13
C LYS A 104 5.70 -14.96 -1.51
N ILE A 105 4.60 -14.97 -2.27
CA ILE A 105 3.71 -13.82 -2.38
C ILE A 105 2.79 -13.85 -1.14
N VAL A 106 2.73 -12.76 -0.38
CA VAL A 106 2.01 -12.73 0.90
C VAL A 106 0.95 -11.63 0.87
N LEU A 107 -0.30 -11.98 1.17
CA LEU A 107 -1.36 -11.01 1.42
C LEU A 107 -1.58 -10.87 2.93
N VAL A 108 -1.21 -9.74 3.50
CA VAL A 108 -1.51 -9.40 4.90
C VAL A 108 -2.90 -8.76 4.96
N ASP A 109 -3.83 -9.37 5.70
CA ASP A 109 -5.22 -8.91 5.88
C ASP A 109 -5.43 -8.43 7.32
N PHE A 110 -5.50 -7.12 7.52
CA PHE A 110 -5.85 -6.52 8.81
C PHE A 110 -7.36 -6.49 8.98
N TRP A 111 -7.83 -7.17 10.03
CA TRP A 111 -9.24 -7.39 10.30
C TRP A 111 -9.56 -7.31 11.80
N ALA A 112 -10.85 -7.35 12.13
CA ALA A 112 -11.30 -7.49 13.52
C ALA A 112 -12.62 -8.25 13.60
N THR A 113 -12.90 -8.88 14.74
CA THR A 113 -14.10 -9.69 14.95
C THR A 113 -15.40 -8.89 14.83
N TRP A 114 -15.35 -7.60 15.21
CA TRP A 114 -16.46 -6.66 15.12
C TRP A 114 -16.62 -6.02 13.72
N CYS A 115 -15.63 -6.17 12.83
CA CYS A 115 -15.66 -5.58 11.49
C CYS A 115 -16.50 -6.42 10.52
N LYS A 116 -17.74 -6.01 10.26
CA LYS A 116 -18.63 -6.70 9.31
C LYS A 116 -18.03 -6.83 7.89
N PRO A 117 -17.51 -5.77 7.25
CA PRO A 117 -16.93 -5.90 5.90
C PRO A 117 -15.70 -6.83 5.86
N CYS A 118 -14.91 -6.88 6.93
CA CYS A 118 -13.80 -7.83 7.05
C CYS A 118 -14.32 -9.27 7.03
N ARG A 119 -15.30 -9.60 7.87
CA ARG A 119 -15.91 -10.94 7.91
C ARG A 119 -16.56 -11.37 6.59
N GLU A 120 -17.02 -10.42 5.78
CA GLU A 120 -17.57 -10.69 4.45
C GLU A 120 -16.49 -10.97 3.39
N THR A 121 -15.28 -10.43 3.57
CA THR A 121 -14.15 -10.59 2.64
C THR A 121 -13.31 -11.82 2.95
N MET A 122 -13.15 -12.19 4.22
CA MET A 122 -12.32 -13.33 4.65
C MET A 122 -12.66 -14.67 3.96
N PRO A 123 -13.93 -15.08 3.77
CA PRO A 123 -14.23 -16.32 3.03
C PRO A 123 -13.77 -16.30 1.56
N ARG A 124 -13.66 -15.11 0.94
CA ARG A 124 -13.09 -14.97 -0.39
C ARG A 124 -11.58 -15.13 -0.35
N LEU A 125 -10.92 -14.51 0.63
CA LEU A 125 -9.48 -14.71 0.85
C LEU A 125 -9.13 -16.17 1.13
N GLN A 126 -9.98 -16.88 1.88
CA GLN A 126 -9.82 -18.32 2.14
C GLN A 126 -9.83 -19.13 0.84
N LYS A 127 -10.75 -18.84 -0.08
CA LYS A 127 -10.78 -19.47 -1.41
C LYS A 127 -9.52 -19.16 -2.20
N LEU A 128 -9.07 -17.90 -2.19
CA LEU A 128 -7.83 -17.48 -2.85
C LEU A 128 -6.61 -18.21 -2.31
N HIS A 129 -6.49 -18.28 -0.98
CA HIS A 129 -5.43 -19.01 -0.29
C HIS A 129 -5.43 -20.47 -0.68
N SER A 130 -6.58 -21.14 -0.57
CA SER A 130 -6.71 -22.57 -0.90
C SER A 130 -6.33 -22.86 -2.36
N ALA A 131 -6.70 -21.98 -3.28
CA ALA A 131 -6.41 -22.14 -4.71
C ALA A 131 -4.92 -21.97 -5.05
N TYR A 132 -4.19 -21.14 -4.31
CA TYR A 132 -2.85 -20.70 -4.70
C TYR A 132 -1.74 -20.95 -3.67
N ALA A 133 -2.04 -21.50 -2.49
CA ALA A 133 -1.05 -21.76 -1.45
C ALA A 133 0.11 -22.63 -1.97
N ALA A 134 -0.20 -23.71 -2.69
CA ALA A 134 0.79 -24.60 -3.29
C ALA A 134 1.65 -23.93 -4.39
N ARG A 135 1.22 -22.77 -4.92
CA ARG A 135 1.95 -21.99 -5.92
C ARG A 135 2.82 -20.87 -5.30
N GLY A 136 2.99 -20.91 -3.98
CA GLY A 136 3.81 -19.94 -3.24
C GLY A 136 3.05 -18.66 -2.87
N PHE A 137 1.73 -18.75 -2.70
CA PHE A 137 0.91 -17.70 -2.10
C PHE A 137 0.65 -17.98 -0.62
N GLU A 138 0.51 -16.94 0.20
CA GLU A 138 0.11 -17.05 1.60
C GLU A 138 -0.82 -15.88 1.96
N VAL A 139 -1.81 -16.13 2.81
CA VAL A 139 -2.65 -15.10 3.43
C VAL A 139 -2.32 -15.10 4.91
N LEU A 140 -2.07 -13.92 5.48
CA LEU A 140 -1.84 -13.74 6.91
C LEU A 140 -2.94 -12.83 7.45
N GLY A 141 -3.89 -13.39 8.21
CA GLY A 141 -4.93 -12.60 8.84
C GLY A 141 -4.44 -12.01 10.16
N VAL A 142 -4.27 -10.70 10.26
CA VAL A 142 -3.82 -10.01 11.46
C VAL A 142 -5.00 -9.34 12.14
N SER A 143 -5.42 -9.89 13.28
CA SER A 143 -6.52 -9.37 14.07
C SER A 143 -6.08 -8.19 14.92
N ILE A 144 -6.73 -7.03 14.73
CA ILE A 144 -6.49 -5.81 15.51
C ILE A 144 -7.38 -5.67 16.74
N ASP A 145 -8.12 -6.71 17.13
CA ASP A 145 -8.88 -6.71 18.40
C ASP A 145 -7.95 -6.40 19.60
N GLU A 146 -8.28 -5.37 20.38
CA GLU A 146 -7.43 -4.90 21.49
C GLU A 146 -7.91 -5.39 22.86
N ASP A 147 -9.15 -5.89 22.96
CA ASP A 147 -9.75 -6.23 24.24
C ASP A 147 -9.12 -7.47 24.90
N ASP A 148 -9.19 -7.54 26.23
CA ASP A 148 -8.59 -8.64 27.00
C ASP A 148 -9.18 -10.02 26.69
N ASN A 149 -10.37 -10.09 26.10
CA ASN A 149 -11.00 -11.34 25.68
C ASN A 149 -10.85 -11.64 24.18
N ARG A 150 -10.02 -10.90 23.44
CA ARG A 150 -9.83 -11.07 21.99
C ARG A 150 -9.55 -12.49 21.56
N ILE A 151 -8.70 -13.23 22.29
CA ILE A 151 -8.36 -14.63 21.97
C ILE A 151 -9.62 -15.51 21.96
N LYS A 152 -10.55 -15.28 22.91
CA LYS A 152 -11.82 -16.01 23.01
C LYS A 152 -12.82 -15.64 21.90
N LYS A 153 -12.57 -14.57 21.13
CA LYS A 153 -13.43 -14.12 20.03
C LYS A 153 -12.86 -14.51 18.66
N ILE A 154 -11.55 -14.36 18.50
CA ILE A 154 -10.86 -14.57 17.22
C ILE A 154 -10.99 -16.03 16.76
N GLY A 155 -10.68 -16.99 17.64
CA GLY A 155 -10.75 -18.42 17.30
C GLY A 155 -12.13 -18.88 16.83
N PRO A 156 -13.21 -18.67 17.63
CA PRO A 156 -14.56 -19.03 17.22
C PRO A 156 -15.02 -18.29 15.95
N MET A 157 -14.54 -17.07 15.71
CA MET A 157 -14.86 -16.33 14.49
C MET A 157 -14.17 -16.96 13.27
N ALA A 158 -12.88 -17.29 13.38
CA ALA A 158 -12.14 -17.97 12.32
C ALA A 158 -12.75 -19.34 11.99
N GLU A 159 -13.12 -20.12 13.00
CA GLU A 159 -13.82 -21.39 12.84
C GLU A 159 -15.17 -21.22 12.14
N LYS A 160 -16.00 -20.26 12.60
CA LYS A 160 -17.30 -19.95 11.99
C LYS A 160 -17.18 -19.56 10.51
N LEU A 161 -16.09 -18.89 10.14
CA LEU A 161 -15.82 -18.46 8.77
C LEU A 161 -15.05 -19.52 7.95
N ALA A 162 -14.75 -20.69 8.55
CA ALA A 162 -13.98 -21.78 7.96
C ALA A 162 -12.60 -21.33 7.43
N ILE A 163 -11.91 -20.50 8.21
CA ILE A 163 -10.59 -19.97 7.87
C ILE A 163 -9.50 -20.97 8.27
N SER A 164 -8.61 -21.28 7.32
CA SER A 164 -7.48 -22.20 7.51
C SER A 164 -6.12 -21.57 7.22
N TYR A 165 -6.08 -20.36 6.67
CA TYR A 165 -4.83 -19.60 6.57
C TYR A 165 -4.41 -19.08 7.96
N PRO A 166 -3.12 -18.85 8.20
CA PRO A 166 -2.64 -18.40 9.51
C PRO A 166 -3.33 -17.12 10.01
N ILE A 167 -3.80 -17.16 11.26
CA ILE A 167 -4.35 -16.01 11.98
C ILE A 167 -3.39 -15.60 13.09
N PHE A 168 -3.12 -14.30 13.15
CA PHE A 168 -2.26 -13.68 14.13
C PHE A 168 -3.03 -12.70 14.98
N VAL A 169 -2.60 -12.57 16.22
CA VAL A 169 -3.15 -11.61 17.17
C VAL A 169 -2.16 -10.47 17.30
N ASP A 170 -2.61 -9.24 17.05
CA ASP A 170 -1.69 -8.12 17.05
C ASP A 170 -1.15 -7.83 18.47
N ALA A 171 0.13 -7.42 18.52
CA ALA A 171 0.85 -7.19 19.77
C ALA A 171 0.29 -5.96 20.50
N LYS A 172 0.09 -6.04 21.82
CA LYS A 172 -0.46 -4.91 22.60
C LYS A 172 0.48 -3.70 22.64
N GLN A 173 1.79 -3.90 22.66
CA GLN A 173 2.76 -2.82 22.85
C GLN A 173 3.24 -2.20 21.52
N THR A 174 3.46 -3.03 20.51
CA THR A 174 4.02 -2.62 19.21
C THR A 174 3.21 -3.19 18.04
N PRO A 175 1.90 -2.87 17.97
CA PRO A 175 1.01 -3.51 17.01
C PRO A 175 1.45 -3.26 15.56
N ALA A 176 1.38 -4.31 14.75
CA ALA A 176 1.61 -4.31 13.32
C ALA A 176 0.75 -3.26 12.61
N TRP A 177 -0.51 -3.08 13.01
CA TRP A 177 -1.41 -2.14 12.37
C TRP A 177 -0.90 -0.68 12.46
N HIS A 178 -0.26 -0.29 13.57
CA HIS A 178 0.42 1.01 13.70
C HIS A 178 1.59 1.13 12.73
N GLN A 179 2.42 0.09 12.63
CA GLN A 179 3.62 0.09 11.80
C GLN A 179 3.27 0.16 10.31
N PHE A 180 2.19 -0.51 9.91
CA PHE A 180 1.61 -0.47 8.56
C PHE A 180 0.83 0.81 8.29
N LYS A 181 0.68 1.70 9.29
CA LYS A 181 -0.10 2.94 9.22
C LYS A 181 -1.55 2.68 8.81
N VAL A 182 -2.14 1.58 9.30
CA VAL A 182 -3.54 1.22 9.06
C VAL A 182 -4.43 2.24 9.76
N LYS A 183 -5.26 2.95 9.00
CA LYS A 183 -6.21 3.96 9.52
C LYS A 183 -7.66 3.47 9.55
N ALA A 184 -7.96 2.41 8.80
CA ALA A 184 -9.28 1.80 8.70
C ALA A 184 -9.13 0.32 8.31
N ILE A 185 -10.12 -0.49 8.67
CA ILE A 185 -10.22 -1.90 8.25
C ILE A 185 -11.52 -2.16 7.46
N PRO A 186 -11.53 -3.12 6.51
CA PRO A 186 -10.43 -4.02 6.16
C PRO A 186 -9.28 -3.26 5.49
N ALA A 187 -8.04 -3.71 5.75
CA ALA A 187 -6.86 -3.21 5.07
C ALA A 187 -5.98 -4.38 4.64
N MET A 188 -5.60 -4.41 3.37
CA MET A 188 -4.83 -5.50 2.79
C MET A 188 -3.53 -4.96 2.20
N PHE A 189 -2.43 -5.68 2.40
CA PHE A 189 -1.13 -5.37 1.82
C PHE A 189 -0.58 -6.59 1.11
N LEU A 190 -0.28 -6.46 -0.18
CA LEU A 190 0.33 -7.52 -0.96
C LEU A 190 1.84 -7.33 -0.97
N LEU A 191 2.56 -8.37 -0.59
CA LEU A 191 4.01 -8.43 -0.55
C LEU A 191 4.52 -9.37 -1.64
N ASP A 192 5.61 -8.99 -2.29
CA ASP A 192 6.33 -9.85 -3.23
C ASP A 192 7.27 -10.84 -2.51
N ARG A 193 8.05 -11.63 -3.28
CA ARG A 193 8.93 -12.68 -2.75
C ARG A 193 10.11 -12.10 -1.97
N GLU A 194 10.49 -10.88 -2.29
CA GLU A 194 11.46 -10.04 -1.61
C GLU A 194 10.84 -9.31 -0.41
N GLY A 195 9.56 -9.58 -0.13
CA GLY A 195 8.63 -8.96 0.82
C GLY A 195 8.70 -7.44 0.88
N GLN A 196 8.73 -6.82 -0.29
CA GLN A 196 8.30 -5.45 -0.50
C GLN A 196 6.79 -5.43 -0.66
N ILE A 197 6.14 -4.41 -0.08
CA ILE A 197 4.75 -4.10 -0.36
C ILE A 197 4.65 -3.58 -1.79
N VAL A 198 3.82 -4.24 -2.58
CA VAL A 198 3.65 -4.03 -4.03
C VAL A 198 2.22 -3.65 -4.42
N ALA A 199 1.28 -3.77 -3.48
CA ALA A 199 -0.05 -3.19 -3.56
C ALA A 199 -0.66 -3.05 -2.15
N GLN A 200 -1.63 -2.15 -1.98
CA GLN A 200 -2.42 -2.05 -0.76
C GLN A 200 -3.86 -1.64 -1.07
N TRP A 201 -4.80 -2.06 -0.21
CA TRP A 201 -6.21 -1.69 -0.28
C TRP A 201 -6.73 -1.38 1.12
N THR A 202 -7.71 -0.49 1.24
CA THR A 202 -8.28 -0.08 2.53
C THR A 202 -9.75 0.29 2.35
N GLY A 203 -10.61 -0.08 3.30
CA GLY A 203 -12.03 0.26 3.28
C GLY A 203 -12.85 -0.65 2.36
N LYS A 204 -13.54 -0.10 1.35
CA LYS A 204 -14.31 -0.90 0.39
C LYS A 204 -13.35 -1.56 -0.61
N ILE A 205 -12.99 -2.81 -0.33
CA ILE A 205 -12.03 -3.58 -1.14
C ILE A 205 -12.76 -4.30 -2.28
N ASP A 206 -12.30 -4.02 -3.51
CA ASP A 206 -12.66 -4.79 -4.69
C ASP A 206 -11.81 -6.08 -4.74
N TYR A 207 -12.43 -7.20 -4.41
CA TYR A 207 -11.77 -8.50 -4.34
C TYR A 207 -11.19 -8.94 -5.69
N GLU A 208 -11.80 -8.57 -6.82
CA GLU A 208 -11.29 -8.94 -8.13
C GLU A 208 -9.92 -8.29 -8.37
N GLN A 209 -9.74 -7.04 -7.96
CA GLN A 209 -8.45 -6.36 -8.05
C GLN A 209 -7.38 -7.02 -7.18
N VAL A 210 -7.76 -7.53 -6.01
CA VAL A 210 -6.86 -8.27 -5.12
C VAL A 210 -6.41 -9.58 -5.78
N GLU A 211 -7.35 -10.38 -6.25
CA GLU A 211 -7.06 -11.65 -6.94
C GLU A 211 -6.18 -11.44 -8.17
N GLN A 212 -6.50 -10.46 -9.01
CA GLN A 212 -5.71 -10.13 -10.20
C GLN A 212 -4.30 -9.65 -9.82
N ALA A 213 -4.14 -8.88 -8.74
CA ALA A 213 -2.83 -8.46 -8.27
C ALA A 213 -1.98 -9.63 -7.76
N VAL A 214 -2.61 -10.62 -7.12
CA VAL A 214 -1.97 -11.87 -6.68
C VAL A 214 -1.57 -12.72 -7.89
N LEU A 215 -2.48 -12.97 -8.83
CA LEU A 215 -2.24 -13.78 -10.01
C LEU A 215 -1.06 -13.27 -10.85
N ARG A 216 -1.01 -11.95 -11.14
CA ARG A 216 0.10 -11.31 -11.86
C ARG A 216 1.47 -11.52 -11.23
N ARG A 217 1.54 -11.85 -9.93
CA ARG A 217 2.79 -12.07 -9.18
C ARG A 217 3.09 -13.54 -8.93
N LEU A 218 2.10 -14.41 -9.11
CA LEU A 218 2.28 -15.86 -9.10
C LEU A 218 2.68 -16.41 -10.45
N GLU A 219 2.37 -15.71 -11.54
CA GLU A 219 2.93 -16.00 -12.85
C GLU A 219 4.46 -15.93 -12.77
N PRO A 220 5.19 -16.89 -13.37
CA PRO A 220 6.63 -16.77 -13.48
C PRO A 220 6.94 -15.42 -14.11
N ARG A 221 7.89 -14.67 -13.53
CA ARG A 221 8.47 -13.53 -14.27
C ARG A 221 8.92 -14.15 -15.59
N ALA A 222 8.26 -13.80 -16.69
CA ALA A 222 8.74 -14.14 -18.02
C ALA A 222 10.22 -13.79 -17.98
N GLU A 223 11.05 -14.82 -18.14
CA GLU A 223 12.46 -14.72 -17.84
C GLU A 223 12.98 -13.49 -18.57
N ALA A 224 13.81 -12.72 -17.87
CA ALA A 224 14.76 -11.86 -18.54
C ALA A 224 15.76 -12.77 -19.29
N GLU A 225 15.25 -13.52 -20.26
CA GLU A 225 16.00 -14.19 -21.31
C GLU A 225 16.19 -13.15 -22.42
N GLY A 226 17.31 -12.44 -22.33
CA GLY A 226 17.96 -11.81 -23.46
C GLY A 226 19.43 -12.25 -23.43
N PRO A 227 20.01 -12.61 -24.59
CA PRO A 227 21.21 -13.44 -24.72
C PRO A 227 22.47 -12.85 -24.06
#